data_AF-A0A0K2UGQ5-F1
#
_entry.id   AF-A0A0K2UGQ5-F1
#
_cell.length_a   1.000
_cell.length_b   1.000
_cell.length_c   1.000
_cell.angle_alpha   90.00
_cell.angle_beta   90.00
_cell.angle_gamma   90.00
#
_symmetry.space_group_name_H-M   'P 1'
#
loop_
_entity.id
_entity.type
_entity.pdbx_description
1 polymer ?
#
loop_
_entity_poly.entity_id
_entity_poly.type
_entity_poly.pdbx_seq_one_letter_code
_entity_poly.pdbx_strand_id
1 'polypeptide(L)'
;GYYRVNYNDENWKRIILDLRRNYTRIYKYNRAQLIDDSFSLAIAGYTNYLVPFKITTYLPNEDEPLIWLTFFEKLSDITSKIFRIEIQDKIKIYLRNITQSLFDKYHKECSNSKDFLAKQLWQLSTQWSCKFDNPKCINISIKAVEEWRKDFNQVPNEDIFEALVCTAIQEGNESIWDFVARQNVSTIDPNELIASLACSKNASI
;
A
#
# COMPACT_ATOMS: atom_id res chain seq x y z
N GLY A 1 -18.56 20.46 4.22
CA GLY A 1 -19.29 20.97 3.03
C GLY A 1 -18.85 20.19 1.82
N TYR A 2 -19.58 20.26 0.70
CA TYR A 2 -19.22 19.55 -0.52
C TYR A 2 -18.32 20.42 -1.42
N TYR A 3 -17.08 20.62 -0.98
CA TYR A 3 -16.06 21.40 -1.68
C TYR A 3 -14.67 20.99 -1.17
N ARG A 4 -13.65 21.26 -2.00
CA ARG A 4 -12.23 21.12 -1.64
C ARG A 4 -11.67 22.44 -1.14
N VAL A 5 -10.72 22.41 -0.23
CA VAL A 5 -10.08 23.63 0.31
C VAL A 5 -8.62 23.69 -0.14
N ASN A 6 -8.27 24.74 -0.89
CA ASN A 6 -6.88 25.06 -1.22
C ASN A 6 -6.40 26.22 -0.35
N TYR A 7 -5.24 26.05 0.28
CA TYR A 7 -4.60 27.08 1.08
C TYR A 7 -3.44 27.71 0.32
N ASN A 8 -3.04 28.92 0.72
CA ASN A 8 -1.78 29.50 0.25
C ASN A 8 -0.58 28.73 0.85
N ASP A 9 0.61 28.95 0.27
CA ASP A 9 1.84 28.24 0.68
C ASP A 9 2.19 28.41 2.16
N GLU A 10 1.91 29.57 2.75
CA GLU A 10 2.18 29.83 4.16
C GLU A 10 1.29 28.97 5.07
N ASN A 11 0.00 28.88 4.76
CA ASN A 11 -0.94 28.08 5.51
C ASN A 11 -0.67 26.58 5.33
N TRP A 12 -0.32 26.12 4.11
CA TRP A 12 0.13 24.74 3.92
C TRP A 12 1.35 24.41 4.78
N LYS A 13 2.35 25.30 4.82
CA LYS A 13 3.54 25.12 5.68
C LYS A 13 3.17 25.03 7.17
N ARG A 14 2.27 25.89 7.66
CA ARG A 14 1.79 25.86 9.05
C ARG A 14 1.07 24.55 9.38
N ILE A 15 0.18 24.09 8.51
CA ILE A 15 -0.53 22.82 8.65
C ILE A 15 0.45 21.64 8.73
N ILE A 16 1.44 21.58 7.82
CA ILE A 16 2.47 20.53 7.81
C ILE A 16 3.26 20.52 9.12
N LEU A 17 3.60 21.70 9.66
CA LEU A 17 4.31 21.82 10.93
C LEU A 17 3.46 21.34 12.11
N ASP A 18 2.18 21.70 12.15
CA ASP A 18 1.27 21.26 13.21
C ASP A 18 1.03 19.74 13.16
N LEU A 19 0.85 19.16 11.98
CA LEU A 19 0.76 17.70 11.79
C LEU A 19 1.99 16.97 12.33
N ARG A 20 3.19 17.47 12.05
CA ARG A 20 4.44 16.87 12.54
C ARG A 20 4.65 17.01 14.04
N ARG A 21 4.22 18.13 14.62
CA ARG A 21 4.39 18.43 16.05
C ARG A 21 3.37 17.70 16.91
N ASN A 22 2.10 17.80 16.54
CA ASN A 22 0.99 17.17 17.24
C ASN A 22 -0.24 17.07 16.32
N TYR A 23 -0.28 16.01 15.51
CA TYR A 23 -1.37 15.76 14.56
C TYR A 23 -2.75 15.69 15.22
N THR A 24 -2.84 15.27 16.49
CA THR A 24 -4.13 15.14 17.19
C THR A 24 -4.83 16.48 17.45
N ARG A 25 -4.13 17.61 17.33
CA ARG A 25 -4.74 18.95 17.38
C ARG A 25 -5.68 19.22 16.21
N ILE A 26 -5.48 18.55 15.08
CA ILE A 26 -6.35 18.62 13.92
C ILE A 26 -7.29 17.42 14.01
N TYR A 27 -8.60 17.67 14.02
CA TYR A 27 -9.58 16.60 14.13
C TYR A 27 -9.47 15.60 12.97
N LYS A 28 -9.77 14.33 13.22
CA LYS A 28 -9.49 13.23 12.28
C LYS A 28 -10.12 13.41 10.89
N TYR A 29 -11.36 13.91 10.81
CA TYR A 29 -12.00 14.18 9.53
C TYR A 29 -11.28 15.28 8.75
N ASN A 30 -10.74 16.29 9.44
CA ASN A 30 -9.94 17.33 8.81
C ASN A 30 -8.59 16.79 8.36
N ARG A 31 -7.96 15.85 9.09
CA ARG A 31 -6.71 15.20 8.63
C ARG A 31 -6.94 14.38 7.36
N ALA A 32 -8.01 13.59 7.32
CA ALA A 32 -8.42 12.88 6.10
C ALA A 32 -8.67 13.85 4.95
N GLN A 33 -9.42 14.93 5.19
CA GLN A 33 -9.66 15.97 4.19
C GLN A 33 -8.36 16.61 3.68
N LEU A 34 -7.40 16.93 4.56
CA LEU A 34 -6.13 17.54 4.15
C LEU A 34 -5.35 16.64 3.20
N ILE A 35 -5.37 15.32 3.41
CA ILE A 35 -4.75 14.35 2.49
C ILE A 35 -5.53 14.31 1.17
N ASP A 36 -6.84 14.08 1.23
CA ASP A 36 -7.70 14.00 0.03
C ASP A 36 -7.62 15.26 -0.84
N ASP A 37 -7.77 16.43 -0.24
CA ASP A 37 -7.72 17.73 -0.93
C ASP A 37 -6.32 18.01 -1.48
N SER A 38 -5.25 17.84 -0.70
CA SER A 38 -3.90 18.19 -1.17
C SER A 38 -3.44 17.31 -2.34
N PHE A 39 -3.73 16.01 -2.34
CA PHE A 39 -3.44 15.14 -3.48
C PHE A 39 -4.30 15.49 -4.70
N SER A 40 -5.59 15.69 -4.51
CA SER A 40 -6.52 16.02 -5.61
C SER A 40 -6.17 17.36 -6.26
N LEU A 41 -5.83 18.37 -5.45
CA LEU A 41 -5.39 19.68 -5.92
C LEU A 41 -4.05 19.59 -6.65
N ALA A 42 -3.11 18.77 -6.18
CA ALA A 42 -1.83 18.59 -6.87
C ALA A 42 -2.00 17.90 -8.22
N ILE A 43 -2.85 16.87 -8.27
CA ILE A 43 -3.23 16.19 -9.52
C ILE A 43 -3.86 17.15 -10.54
N ALA A 44 -4.69 18.07 -10.07
CA ALA A 44 -5.34 19.08 -10.90
C ALA A 44 -4.47 20.32 -11.18
N GLY A 45 -3.22 20.37 -10.70
CA GLY A 45 -2.29 21.47 -10.94
C GLY A 45 -2.53 22.73 -10.09
N TYR A 46 -3.40 22.67 -9.08
CA TYR A 46 -3.70 23.80 -8.18
C TYR A 46 -2.74 23.94 -7.00
N THR A 47 -1.89 22.94 -6.75
CA THR A 47 -0.80 23.02 -5.76
C THR A 47 0.39 22.17 -6.17
N ASN A 48 1.55 22.41 -5.56
CA ASN A 48 2.76 21.65 -5.83
C ASN A 48 2.69 20.27 -5.16
N TYR A 49 3.11 19.20 -5.85
CA TYR A 49 3.17 17.83 -5.30
C TYR A 49 3.99 17.71 -4.00
N LEU A 50 4.92 18.61 -3.75
CA LEU A 50 5.64 18.67 -2.47
C LEU A 50 4.71 18.91 -1.28
N VAL A 51 3.55 19.52 -1.45
CA VAL A 51 2.57 19.76 -0.38
C VAL A 51 1.98 18.44 0.14
N PRO A 52 1.27 17.62 -0.67
CA PRO A 52 0.73 16.35 -0.18
C PRO A 52 1.81 15.42 0.35
N PHE A 53 2.97 15.32 -0.30
CA PHE A 53 4.07 14.50 0.21
C PHE A 53 4.65 15.02 1.54
N LYS A 54 4.67 16.33 1.78
CA LYS A 54 5.07 16.86 3.09
C LYS A 54 4.00 16.61 4.15
N ILE A 55 2.73 16.66 3.79
CA ILE A 55 1.62 16.29 4.69
C ILE A 55 1.79 14.83 5.13
N THR A 56 1.96 13.89 4.21
CA THR A 56 2.02 12.45 4.54
C THR A 56 3.21 12.03 5.40
N THR A 57 4.19 12.91 5.64
CA THR A 57 5.34 12.60 6.52
C THR A 57 4.97 12.33 7.98
N TYR A 58 3.79 12.75 8.46
CA TYR A 58 3.36 12.44 9.83
C TYR A 58 2.68 11.07 9.95
N LEU A 59 2.25 10.48 8.83
CA LEU A 59 1.47 9.24 8.81
C LEU A 59 2.06 8.07 9.58
N PRO A 60 3.39 7.89 9.70
CA PRO A 60 3.93 6.81 10.53
C PRO A 60 3.45 6.83 11.99
N ASN A 61 2.98 7.98 12.49
CA ASN A 61 2.40 8.15 13.83
C ASN A 61 0.87 8.16 13.85
N GLU A 62 0.19 7.97 12.71
CA GLU A 62 -1.27 8.02 12.61
C GLU A 62 -1.89 6.65 12.93
N ASP A 63 -2.91 6.66 13.79
CA ASP A 63 -3.62 5.45 14.22
C ASP A 63 -5.06 5.36 13.69
N GLU A 64 -5.62 6.47 13.20
CA GLU A 64 -7.01 6.47 12.74
C GLU A 64 -7.14 5.80 11.37
N PRO A 65 -7.94 4.72 11.25
CA PRO A 65 -8.10 3.96 10.01
C PRO A 65 -8.53 4.79 8.81
N LEU A 66 -9.43 5.76 9.03
CA LEU A 66 -9.96 6.61 7.99
C LEU A 66 -8.86 7.35 7.23
N ILE A 67 -7.85 7.85 7.94
CA ILE A 67 -6.75 8.61 7.33
C ILE A 67 -5.92 7.71 6.43
N TRP A 68 -5.64 6.48 6.86
CA TRP A 68 -4.90 5.50 6.06
C TRP A 68 -5.68 5.05 4.82
N LEU A 69 -6.99 4.82 4.95
CA LEU A 69 -7.85 4.52 3.80
C LEU A 69 -7.82 5.66 2.78
N THR A 70 -7.98 6.91 3.23
CA THR A 70 -7.87 8.09 2.37
C THR A 70 -6.50 8.18 1.70
N PHE A 71 -5.42 7.92 2.44
CA PHE A 71 -4.07 7.93 1.87
C PHE A 71 -3.90 6.85 0.81
N PHE A 72 -4.34 5.61 1.04
CA PHE A 72 -4.22 4.52 0.08
C PHE A 72 -5.02 4.74 -1.20
N GLU A 73 -6.20 5.36 -1.09
CA GLU A 73 -6.99 5.78 -2.25
C GLU A 73 -6.17 6.76 -3.12
N LYS A 74 -5.62 7.83 -2.52
CA LYS A 74 -4.80 8.81 -3.25
C LYS A 74 -3.48 8.25 -3.74
N LEU A 75 -2.95 7.27 -3.03
CA LEU A 75 -1.77 6.55 -3.45
C LEU A 75 -2.04 5.73 -4.71
N SER A 76 -3.21 5.10 -4.82
CA SER A 76 -3.66 4.44 -6.04
C SER A 76 -3.71 5.42 -7.22
N ASP A 77 -4.36 6.57 -7.03
CA ASP A 77 -4.50 7.60 -8.05
C ASP A 77 -3.14 8.08 -8.58
N ILE A 78 -2.19 8.34 -7.68
CA ILE A 78 -0.91 8.93 -8.05
C ILE A 78 0.09 7.90 -8.57
N THR A 79 0.07 6.67 -8.08
CA THR A 79 1.06 5.66 -8.46
C THR A 79 0.91 5.22 -9.91
N SER A 80 -0.30 5.23 -10.45
CA SER A 80 -0.56 5.04 -11.89
C SER A 80 0.23 6.02 -12.78
N LYS A 81 0.55 7.21 -12.24
CA LYS A 81 1.31 8.27 -12.91
C LYS A 81 2.80 8.23 -12.58
N ILE A 82 3.16 7.81 -11.36
CA ILE A 82 4.55 7.79 -10.87
C ILE A 82 5.37 6.62 -11.43
N PHE A 83 4.78 5.47 -11.72
CA PHE A 83 5.54 4.30 -12.22
C PHE A 83 6.05 4.43 -13.67
N ARG A 84 6.12 5.66 -14.19
CA ARG A 84 6.57 5.99 -15.56
C ARG A 84 7.55 7.17 -15.59
N ILE A 85 8.08 7.61 -14.44
CA ILE A 85 8.97 8.79 -14.35
C ILE A 85 10.33 8.44 -13.74
N GLU A 86 11.35 9.23 -14.08
CA GLU A 86 12.75 8.99 -13.68
C GLU A 86 12.99 8.90 -12.17
N ILE A 87 12.18 9.58 -11.36
CA ILE A 87 12.33 9.64 -9.89
C ILE A 87 11.58 8.53 -9.14
N GLN A 88 11.04 7.55 -9.86
CA GLN A 88 10.23 6.46 -9.31
C GLN A 88 10.88 5.77 -8.12
N ASP A 89 12.18 5.45 -8.18
CA ASP A 89 12.87 4.71 -7.10
C ASP A 89 12.94 5.50 -5.80
N LYS A 90 13.19 6.81 -5.88
CA LYS A 90 13.19 7.69 -4.70
C LYS A 90 11.81 7.77 -4.07
N ILE A 91 10.77 7.83 -4.89
CA ILE A 91 9.39 7.84 -4.41
C ILE A 91 9.02 6.48 -3.79
N LYS A 92 9.41 5.37 -4.41
CA LYS A 92 9.22 4.02 -3.84
C LYS A 92 9.85 3.91 -2.46
N ILE A 93 11.09 4.35 -2.27
CA ILE A 93 11.77 4.33 -0.97
C ILE A 93 11.01 5.16 0.07
N TYR A 94 10.59 6.38 -0.31
CA TYR A 94 9.82 7.25 0.57
C TYR A 94 8.48 6.63 0.98
N LEU A 95 7.73 6.08 0.02
CA LEU A 95 6.42 5.46 0.27
C LEU A 95 6.56 4.18 1.11
N ARG A 96 7.59 3.37 0.84
CA ARG A 96 7.94 2.20 1.67
C ARG A 96 8.12 2.59 3.12
N ASN A 97 8.87 3.66 3.40
CA ASN A 97 9.10 4.12 4.78
C ASN A 97 7.81 4.57 5.48
N ILE A 98 6.87 5.14 4.73
CA ILE A 98 5.56 5.53 5.28
C ILE A 98 4.70 4.31 5.56
N THR A 99 4.54 3.42 4.59
CA THR A 99 3.62 2.29 4.70
C THR A 99 4.14 1.19 5.62
N GLN A 100 5.45 1.14 5.86
CA GLN A 100 6.07 0.11 6.69
C GLN A 100 5.53 0.09 8.13
N SER A 101 5.27 1.24 8.76
CA SER A 101 4.77 1.26 10.15
C SER A 101 3.39 0.60 10.24
N LEU A 102 2.51 0.89 9.28
CA LEU A 102 1.18 0.30 9.23
C LEU A 102 1.24 -1.19 8.93
N PHE A 103 2.07 -1.59 7.97
CA PHE A 103 2.28 -3.00 7.64
C PHE A 103 2.80 -3.79 8.84
N ASP A 104 3.83 -3.28 9.53
CA ASP A 104 4.41 -3.93 10.70
C ASP A 104 3.39 -4.08 11.85
N LYS A 105 2.45 -3.14 12.00
CA LYS A 105 1.35 -3.19 12.97
C LYS A 105 0.33 -4.27 12.59
N TYR A 106 -0.27 -4.14 11.41
CA TYR A 106 -1.37 -5.01 10.99
C TYR A 106 -0.94 -6.46 10.69
N HIS A 107 0.27 -6.68 10.19
CA HIS A 107 0.78 -8.03 9.96
C HIS A 107 0.93 -8.85 11.25
N LYS A 108 1.21 -8.19 12.39
CA LYS A 108 1.28 -8.87 13.70
C LYS A 108 -0.10 -9.10 14.32
N GLU A 109 -1.00 -8.14 14.15
CA GLU A 109 -2.24 -8.06 14.93
C GLU A 109 -3.45 -8.69 14.21
N CYS A 110 -3.46 -8.73 12.88
CA CYS A 110 -4.71 -8.86 12.13
C CYS A 110 -4.86 -10.09 11.23
N SER A 111 -3.91 -11.03 11.21
CA SER A 111 -4.03 -12.25 10.39
C SER A 111 -5.31 -13.07 10.66
N ASN A 112 -5.96 -12.87 11.82
CA ASN A 112 -7.21 -13.51 12.22
C ASN A 112 -8.28 -12.51 12.71
N SER A 113 -8.18 -11.23 12.35
CA SER A 113 -9.13 -10.21 12.83
C SER A 113 -10.53 -10.40 12.21
N LYS A 114 -11.58 -10.29 13.04
CA LYS A 114 -12.97 -10.23 12.57
C LYS A 114 -13.45 -8.80 12.29
N ASP A 115 -12.65 -7.79 12.63
CA ASP A 115 -12.95 -6.40 12.32
C ASP A 115 -12.67 -6.15 10.84
N PHE A 116 -13.73 -5.85 10.09
CA PHE A 116 -13.68 -5.56 8.66
C PHE A 116 -12.67 -4.45 8.33
N LEU A 117 -12.63 -3.39 9.13
CA LEU A 117 -11.76 -2.24 8.87
C LEU A 117 -10.30 -2.58 9.13
N ALA A 118 -10.04 -3.32 10.20
CA ALA A 118 -8.70 -3.81 10.51
C ALA A 118 -8.19 -4.76 9.42
N LYS A 119 -9.07 -5.65 8.95
CA LYS A 119 -8.82 -6.56 7.83
C LYS A 119 -8.50 -5.78 6.55
N GLN A 120 -9.31 -4.80 6.17
CA GLN A 120 -9.08 -3.97 4.98
C GLN A 120 -7.73 -3.23 5.04
N LEU A 121 -7.36 -2.68 6.20
CA LEU A 121 -6.06 -2.02 6.37
C LEU A 121 -4.89 -3.00 6.30
N TRP A 122 -5.05 -4.22 6.80
CA TRP A 122 -4.05 -5.27 6.66
C TRP A 122 -3.83 -5.62 5.18
N GLN A 123 -4.91 -5.76 4.40
CA GLN A 123 -4.84 -6.03 2.96
C GLN A 123 -4.10 -4.91 2.22
N LEU A 124 -4.54 -3.66 2.39
CA LEU A 124 -3.95 -2.50 1.71
C LEU A 124 -2.49 -2.28 2.14
N SER A 125 -2.19 -2.36 3.44
CA SER A 125 -0.82 -2.17 3.94
C SER A 125 0.13 -3.24 3.43
N THR A 126 -0.33 -4.49 3.30
CA THR A 126 0.43 -5.58 2.68
C THR A 126 0.65 -5.27 1.21
N GLN A 127 -0.43 -5.09 0.43
CA GLN A 127 -0.36 -4.80 -1.01
C GLN A 127 0.63 -3.67 -1.33
N TRP A 128 0.50 -2.52 -0.65
CA TRP A 128 1.38 -1.37 -0.88
C TRP A 128 2.81 -1.60 -0.42
N SER A 129 3.02 -2.26 0.71
CA SER A 129 4.38 -2.55 1.19
C SER A 129 5.13 -3.46 0.24
N CYS A 130 4.48 -4.49 -0.28
CA CYS A 130 5.08 -5.38 -1.27
C CYS A 130 5.36 -4.64 -2.60
N LYS A 131 4.41 -3.84 -3.08
CA LYS A 131 4.55 -3.04 -4.31
C LYS A 131 5.69 -2.01 -4.26
N PHE A 132 6.07 -1.56 -3.06
CA PHE A 132 7.21 -0.66 -2.87
C PHE A 132 8.50 -1.40 -2.50
N ASP A 133 8.59 -2.70 -2.79
CA ASP A 133 9.76 -3.54 -2.58
C ASP A 133 10.22 -3.57 -1.11
N ASN A 134 9.27 -3.65 -0.17
CA ASN A 134 9.58 -3.81 1.25
C ASN A 134 10.23 -5.19 1.50
N PRO A 135 11.47 -5.27 2.01
CA PRO A 135 12.17 -6.54 2.20
C PRO A 135 11.45 -7.52 3.12
N LYS A 136 10.72 -7.04 4.13
CA LYS A 136 9.93 -7.90 5.02
C LYS A 136 8.77 -8.53 4.27
N CYS A 137 8.02 -7.76 3.47
CA CYS A 137 6.97 -8.35 2.64
C CYS A 137 7.57 -9.39 1.68
N ILE A 138 8.63 -9.06 0.94
CA ILE A 138 9.25 -9.98 -0.03
C ILE A 138 9.61 -11.32 0.64
N ASN A 139 10.23 -11.27 1.82
CA ASN A 139 10.59 -12.47 2.57
C ASN A 139 9.35 -13.29 2.99
N ILE A 140 8.31 -12.63 3.51
CA ILE A 140 7.04 -13.27 3.87
C ILE A 140 6.39 -13.92 2.64
N SER A 141 6.36 -13.22 1.51
CA SER A 141 5.80 -13.71 0.24
C SER A 141 6.50 -14.96 -0.26
N ILE A 142 7.83 -14.93 -0.35
CA ILE A 142 8.62 -16.08 -0.80
C ILE A 142 8.41 -17.25 0.16
N LYS A 143 8.48 -17.00 1.47
CA LYS A 143 8.27 -18.04 2.48
C LYS A 143 6.88 -18.68 2.36
N ALA A 144 5.83 -17.88 2.21
CA ALA A 144 4.45 -18.38 2.11
C ALA A 144 4.26 -19.30 0.90
N VAL A 145 4.81 -18.94 -0.27
CA VAL A 145 4.70 -19.79 -1.47
C VAL A 145 5.58 -21.04 -1.37
N GLU A 146 6.75 -20.96 -0.75
CA GLU A 146 7.61 -22.13 -0.49
C GLU A 146 7.00 -23.09 0.54
N GLU A 147 6.27 -22.59 1.53
CA GLU A 147 5.48 -23.42 2.46
C GLU A 147 4.33 -24.11 1.71
N TRP A 148 3.60 -23.38 0.87
CA TRP A 148 2.54 -23.92 0.03
C TRP A 148 3.04 -25.01 -0.95
N ARG A 149 4.25 -24.87 -1.46
CA ARG A 149 4.89 -25.87 -2.33
C ARG A 149 5.22 -27.18 -1.61
N LYS A 150 5.53 -27.11 -0.31
CA LYS A 150 5.86 -28.27 0.52
C LYS A 150 4.60 -29.00 0.98
N ASP A 151 3.54 -28.25 1.25
CA ASP A 151 2.23 -28.78 1.66
C ASP A 151 1.12 -28.01 0.94
N PHE A 152 0.43 -28.69 0.02
CA PHE A 152 -0.66 -28.12 -0.77
C PHE A 152 -1.84 -27.61 0.09
N ASN A 153 -1.91 -28.00 1.37
CA ASN A 153 -2.90 -27.47 2.31
C ASN A 153 -2.48 -26.14 2.95
N GLN A 154 -1.20 -25.75 2.86
CA GLN A 154 -0.68 -24.47 3.36
C GLN A 154 -0.79 -23.36 2.31
N VAL A 155 -1.99 -23.15 1.79
CA VAL A 155 -2.28 -22.05 0.86
C VAL A 155 -1.97 -20.71 1.55
N PRO A 156 -1.33 -19.73 0.86
CA PRO A 156 -1.19 -18.37 1.38
C PRO A 156 -2.54 -17.80 1.82
N ASN A 157 -2.53 -16.96 2.84
CA ASN A 157 -3.76 -16.41 3.42
C ASN A 157 -4.60 -15.69 2.35
N GLU A 158 -5.88 -16.05 2.27
CA GLU A 158 -6.84 -15.59 1.25
C GLU A 158 -6.94 -14.07 1.17
N ASP A 159 -6.84 -13.37 2.30
CA ASP A 159 -7.08 -11.92 2.34
C ASP A 159 -5.95 -11.13 1.70
N ILE A 160 -4.75 -11.68 1.69
CA ILE A 160 -3.54 -11.06 1.14
C ILE A 160 -2.91 -11.94 0.06
N PHE A 161 -3.67 -12.88 -0.49
CA PHE A 161 -3.17 -13.91 -1.40
C PHE A 161 -2.50 -13.28 -2.62
N GLU A 162 -3.23 -12.43 -3.35
CA GLU A 162 -2.70 -11.75 -4.54
C GLU A 162 -1.39 -11.00 -4.21
N ALA A 163 -1.36 -10.23 -3.11
CA ALA A 163 -0.17 -9.48 -2.72
C ALA A 163 1.03 -10.39 -2.44
N LEU A 164 0.82 -11.52 -1.74
CA LEU A 164 1.90 -12.46 -1.45
C LEU A 164 2.38 -13.19 -2.69
N VAL A 165 1.47 -13.76 -3.48
CA VAL A 165 1.81 -14.62 -4.62
C VAL A 165 2.36 -13.80 -5.79
N CYS A 166 1.77 -12.64 -6.11
CA CYS A 166 2.32 -11.69 -7.07
C CYS A 166 3.78 -11.32 -6.73
N THR A 167 4.05 -11.00 -5.46
CA THR A 167 5.40 -10.62 -5.01
C THR A 167 6.38 -11.79 -5.07
N ALA A 168 5.94 -12.99 -4.67
CA ALA A 168 6.76 -14.19 -4.76
C ALA A 168 7.11 -14.54 -6.22
N ILE A 169 6.18 -14.34 -7.15
CA ILE A 169 6.42 -14.52 -8.59
C ILE A 169 7.38 -13.44 -9.13
N GLN A 170 7.18 -12.19 -8.71
CA GLN A 170 7.99 -11.05 -9.15
C GLN A 170 9.46 -11.16 -8.72
N GLU A 171 9.72 -11.66 -7.51
CA GLU A 171 11.07 -11.77 -6.91
C GLU A 171 11.64 -13.20 -6.95
N GLY A 172 10.81 -14.18 -7.30
CA GLY A 172 11.16 -15.60 -7.34
C GLY A 172 11.78 -16.04 -8.66
N ASN A 173 11.89 -17.36 -8.83
CA ASN A 173 12.37 -17.98 -10.06
C ASN A 173 11.21 -18.57 -10.88
N GLU A 174 11.49 -18.98 -12.12
CA GLU A 174 10.53 -19.59 -13.04
C GLU A 174 9.78 -20.79 -12.43
N SER A 175 10.43 -21.56 -11.55
CA SER A 175 9.75 -22.66 -10.89
C SER A 175 8.55 -22.18 -10.08
N ILE A 176 8.64 -21.05 -9.36
CA ILE A 176 7.56 -20.51 -8.54
C ILE A 176 6.36 -20.20 -9.43
N TRP A 177 6.60 -19.57 -10.58
CA TRP A 177 5.58 -19.29 -11.57
C TRP A 177 4.91 -20.59 -12.06
N ASP A 178 5.70 -21.58 -12.49
CA ASP A 178 5.23 -22.89 -12.95
C ASP A 178 4.36 -23.61 -11.92
N PHE A 179 4.76 -23.54 -10.65
CA PHE A 179 4.00 -24.12 -9.56
C PHE A 179 2.63 -23.46 -9.45
N VAL A 180 2.58 -22.13 -9.34
CA VAL A 180 1.34 -21.35 -9.19
C VAL A 180 0.41 -21.55 -10.38
N ALA A 181 0.95 -21.56 -11.61
CA ALA A 181 0.19 -21.73 -12.84
C ALA A 181 -0.55 -23.07 -12.95
N ARG A 182 -0.10 -24.10 -12.20
CA ARG A 182 -0.72 -25.43 -12.16
C ARG A 182 -1.70 -25.60 -11.00
N GLN A 183 -1.84 -24.60 -10.12
CA GLN A 183 -2.73 -24.71 -8.97
C GLN A 183 -4.17 -24.43 -9.35
N ASN A 184 -5.08 -25.14 -8.69
CA ASN A 184 -6.51 -24.86 -8.73
C ASN A 184 -7.03 -24.92 -7.29
N VAL A 185 -7.12 -23.75 -6.64
CA VAL A 185 -7.46 -23.63 -5.23
C VAL A 185 -8.89 -23.14 -5.11
N SER A 186 -9.79 -23.97 -4.56
CA SER A 186 -11.22 -23.65 -4.50
C SER A 186 -11.57 -22.45 -3.61
N THR A 187 -10.71 -22.10 -2.66
CA THR A 187 -10.91 -20.96 -1.74
C THR A 187 -10.43 -19.64 -2.31
N ILE A 188 -9.68 -19.65 -3.42
CA ILE A 188 -9.11 -18.45 -4.04
C ILE A 188 -9.86 -18.15 -5.32
N ASP A 189 -10.18 -16.88 -5.56
CA ASP A 189 -10.76 -16.45 -6.84
C ASP A 189 -9.77 -16.78 -7.97
N PRO A 190 -10.17 -17.52 -9.02
CA PRO A 190 -9.31 -17.78 -10.18
C PRO A 190 -8.68 -16.52 -10.78
N ASN A 191 -9.35 -15.37 -10.68
CA ASN A 191 -8.81 -14.09 -11.15
C ASN A 191 -7.60 -13.62 -10.33
N GLU A 192 -7.53 -13.90 -9.02
CA GLU A 192 -6.38 -13.54 -8.18
C GLU A 192 -5.14 -14.36 -8.55
N LEU A 193 -5.33 -15.64 -8.87
CA LEU A 193 -4.25 -16.50 -9.38
C LEU A 193 -3.71 -15.95 -10.71
N ILE A 194 -4.60 -15.63 -11.65
CA ILE A 194 -4.23 -15.07 -12.97
C ILE A 194 -3.53 -13.72 -12.81
N ALA A 195 -4.07 -12.83 -11.96
CA ALA A 195 -3.46 -11.53 -11.68
C ALA A 195 -2.05 -11.67 -11.08
N SER A 196 -1.86 -12.64 -10.17
CA SER A 196 -0.57 -12.91 -9.56
C SER A 196 0.47 -13.41 -10.58
N LEU A 197 0.06 -14.26 -11.53
CA LEU A 197 0.93 -14.75 -12.62
C LEU A 197 1.44 -13.62 -13.52
N ALA A 198 0.65 -12.56 -13.70
CA ALA A 198 1.03 -11.38 -14.49
C ALA A 198 2.12 -10.52 -13.83
N CYS A 199 2.50 -10.79 -12.58
CA CYS A 199 3.56 -10.06 -11.88
C CYS A 199 4.99 -10.52 -12.23
N SER A 200 5.13 -11.54 -13.09
CA SER A 200 6.43 -11.98 -13.59
C SER A 200 7.21 -10.83 -14.22
N LYS A 201 8.49 -10.71 -13.88
CA LYS A 201 9.43 -9.81 -14.59
C LYS A 201 10.03 -10.45 -15.85
N ASN A 202 9.87 -11.76 -16.03
CA ASN A 202 10.41 -12.48 -17.17
C ASN A 202 9.49 -12.31 -18.37
N ALA A 203 9.92 -11.55 -19.38
CA ALA A 203 9.13 -11.30 -20.59
C ALA A 203 8.91 -12.53 -21.49
N SER A 204 9.57 -13.66 -21.21
CA SER A 204 9.43 -14.92 -21.95
C SER A 204 8.31 -15.82 -21.41
N ILE A 205 7.69 -15.43 -20.30
CA ILE A 205 6.61 -16.12 -19.59
C ILE A 205 5.43 -15.15 -19.52
#